data_AF-A0A7S1WML6-F1
#
_entry.id   AF-A0A7S1WML6-F1
#
_cell.length_a   1.000
_cell.length_b   1.000
_cell.length_c   1.000
_cell.angle_alpha   90.00
_cell.angle_beta   90.00
_cell.angle_gamma   90.00
#
_symmetry.space_group_name_H-M   'P 1'
#
loop_
_entity.id
_entity.type
_entity.pdbx_description
1 polymer ?
#
loop_
_entity_poly.entity_id
_entity_poly.type
_entity_poly.pdbx_seq_one_letter_code
_entity_poly.pdbx_strand_id
1 'polypeptide(L)'
;WRCDLEFCGPPWDRRFYGDAVGLFRSRGPGSVHLLPTKMSYPMGCVGNKEGRMHYCHPRMDWLAEAAQEAGADLHVVFLHRRLADSLASICLHTPLDSCPSQTETMISNAKILAYHMKSLRPEQISCHRYGEPESMKTAIQEAFGGAVPQHLVDEIWRDSS
;
A
#
# COMPACT_ATOMS: atom_id res chain seq x y z
N TRP A 1 -16.04 -2.70 22.68
CA TRP A 1 -14.59 -2.47 22.80
C TRP A 1 -14.00 -2.58 21.40
N ARG A 2 -13.87 -1.43 20.73
CA ARG A 2 -13.72 -1.23 19.28
C ARG A 2 -12.54 -0.26 19.10
N CYS A 3 -11.67 -0.54 18.12
CA CYS A 3 -10.42 0.16 17.80
C CYS A 3 -10.38 1.64 18.26
N ASP A 4 -9.51 1.97 19.20
CA ASP A 4 -9.25 3.37 19.57
C ASP A 4 -8.49 4.07 18.42
N LEU A 5 -9.13 5.13 17.93
CA LEU A 5 -8.92 5.84 16.66
C LEU A 5 -7.82 6.92 16.71
N GLU A 6 -7.14 7.12 17.83
CA GLU A 6 -6.36 8.35 18.02
C GLU A 6 -5.03 8.40 17.26
N PHE A 7 -4.49 7.27 16.76
CA PHE A 7 -3.15 7.26 16.15
C PHE A 7 -3.03 6.76 14.71
N CYS A 8 -4.12 6.22 14.14
CA CYS A 8 -4.09 5.55 12.82
C CYS A 8 -5.20 5.95 11.85
N GLY A 9 -6.02 6.93 12.20
CA GLY A 9 -7.13 7.40 11.37
C GLY A 9 -8.34 6.45 11.39
N PRO A 10 -9.48 6.90 10.83
CA PRO A 10 -10.69 6.08 10.72
C PRO A 10 -10.46 4.84 9.84
N PRO A 11 -11.29 3.78 10.00
CA PRO A 11 -11.34 2.71 9.01
C PRO A 11 -11.51 3.29 7.61
N TRP A 12 -11.06 2.55 6.59
CA TRP A 12 -11.29 2.91 5.19
C TRP A 12 -12.80 2.83 4.91
N ASP A 13 -13.50 3.91 5.26
CA ASP A 13 -14.89 4.18 4.95
C ASP A 13 -15.00 5.38 4.00
N ARG A 14 -16.22 5.67 3.53
CA ARG A 14 -16.43 6.68 2.48
C ARG A 14 -16.05 8.11 2.90
N ARG A 15 -15.74 8.37 4.17
CA ARG A 15 -15.16 9.66 4.60
C ARG A 15 -13.72 9.80 4.09
N PHE A 16 -12.95 8.72 4.08
CA PHE A 16 -11.60 8.72 3.54
C PHE A 16 -11.55 9.09 2.05
N TYR A 17 -12.61 8.80 1.30
CA TYR A 17 -12.75 9.24 -0.09
C TYR A 17 -12.61 10.77 -0.22
N GLY A 18 -13.37 11.52 0.59
CA GLY A 18 -13.30 12.99 0.59
C GLY A 18 -11.93 13.52 0.98
N ASP A 19 -11.31 12.91 2.00
CA ASP A 19 -9.95 13.24 2.42
C ASP A 19 -8.92 12.96 1.33
N ALA A 20 -9.06 11.83 0.61
CA ALA A 20 -8.19 11.46 -0.51
C ALA A 20 -8.32 12.43 -1.68
N VAL A 21 -9.56 12.85 -2.04
CA VAL A 21 -9.79 13.87 -3.06
C VAL A 21 -9.10 15.18 -2.67
N GLY A 22 -9.29 15.63 -1.42
CA GLY A 22 -8.65 16.84 -0.89
C GLY A 22 -7.13 16.74 -0.92
N LEU A 23 -6.59 15.59 -0.52
CA LEU A 23 -5.15 15.29 -0.57
C LEU A 23 -4.62 15.41 -2.00
N PHE A 24 -5.25 14.74 -2.96
CA PHE A 24 -4.82 14.76 -4.36
C PHE A 24 -4.90 16.17 -4.97
N ARG A 25 -5.98 16.92 -4.70
CA ARG A 25 -6.10 18.33 -5.15
C ARG A 25 -5.04 19.25 -4.55
N SER A 26 -4.63 18.99 -3.30
CA SER A 26 -3.57 19.78 -2.65
C SER A 26 -2.18 19.52 -3.23
N ARG A 27 -2.00 18.46 -4.03
CA ARG A 27 -0.71 18.14 -4.63
C ARG A 27 -0.55 18.92 -5.93
N GLY A 28 0.56 19.65 -6.04
CA GLY A 28 0.93 20.34 -7.27
C GLY A 28 1.34 19.35 -8.37
N PRO A 29 1.23 19.74 -9.65
CA PRO A 29 1.74 18.95 -10.76
C PRO A 29 3.21 18.58 -10.58
N GLY A 30 3.59 17.36 -10.99
CA GLY A 30 4.97 16.88 -10.94
C GLY A 30 5.50 16.56 -9.54
N SER A 31 4.62 16.47 -8.52
CA SER A 31 5.01 16.07 -7.18
C SER A 31 4.71 14.59 -6.92
N VAL A 32 5.65 13.91 -6.26
CA VAL A 32 5.53 12.50 -5.87
C VAL A 32 5.27 12.43 -4.38
N HIS A 33 4.30 11.61 -3.97
CA HIS A 33 3.95 11.42 -2.57
C HIS A 33 3.83 9.94 -2.27
N LEU A 34 4.48 9.52 -1.19
CA LEU A 34 4.29 8.19 -0.64
C LEU A 34 3.13 8.23 0.35
N LEU A 35 2.33 7.17 0.38
CA LEU A 35 1.40 6.97 1.48
C LEU A 35 2.20 6.84 2.78
N PRO A 36 1.78 7.50 3.87
CA PRO A 36 2.43 7.33 5.17
C PRO A 36 2.57 5.85 5.51
N THR A 37 3.67 5.42 6.12
CA THR A 37 3.93 4.01 6.46
C THR A 37 2.78 3.35 7.24
N LYS A 38 2.08 4.14 8.06
CA LYS A 38 0.90 3.71 8.83
C LYS A 38 -0.30 3.31 7.95
N MET A 39 -0.37 3.83 6.73
CA MET A 39 -1.38 3.51 5.70
C MET A 39 -0.93 2.38 4.75
N SER A 40 -0.01 1.51 5.21
CA SER A 40 0.46 0.34 4.46
C SER A 40 -0.67 -0.66 4.14
N TYR A 41 -0.34 -1.69 3.35
CA TYR A 41 -1.27 -2.77 3.01
C TYR A 41 -0.82 -4.12 3.64
N PRO A 42 -1.58 -4.71 4.59
CA PRO A 42 -2.61 -4.06 5.40
C PRO A 42 -1.99 -2.96 6.28
N MET A 43 -2.81 -2.08 6.86
CA MET A 43 -2.31 -0.98 7.69
C MET A 43 -1.53 -1.54 8.88
N GLY A 44 -0.26 -1.14 8.99
CA GLY A 44 0.67 -1.74 9.95
C GLY A 44 0.39 -1.36 11.41
N CYS A 45 -0.34 -0.26 11.63
CA CYS A 45 -0.52 0.30 12.96
C CYS A 45 -1.86 -0.05 13.63
N VAL A 46 -2.72 -0.87 12.98
CA VAL A 46 -4.06 -1.22 13.49
C VAL A 46 -4.33 -2.72 13.39
N GLY A 47 -5.00 -3.24 14.40
CA GLY A 47 -5.84 -4.42 14.30
C GLY A 47 -5.25 -5.68 14.92
N ASN A 48 -6.13 -6.42 15.59
CA ASN A 48 -5.94 -7.85 15.80
C ASN A 48 -6.00 -8.58 14.44
N LYS A 49 -5.77 -9.90 14.45
CA LYS A 49 -5.90 -10.77 13.29
C LYS A 49 -7.13 -10.43 12.42
N GLU A 50 -8.30 -10.33 13.05
CA GLU A 50 -9.58 -10.04 12.41
C GLU A 50 -9.56 -8.69 11.65
N GLY A 51 -9.08 -7.64 12.31
CA GLY A 51 -8.85 -6.32 11.73
C GLY A 51 -8.01 -6.38 10.45
N ARG A 52 -6.86 -7.05 10.55
CA ARG A 52 -5.88 -7.16 9.47
C ARG A 52 -6.38 -8.05 8.32
N MET A 53 -7.23 -9.03 8.62
CA MET A 53 -7.80 -9.96 7.64
C MET A 53 -8.96 -9.38 6.85
N HIS A 54 -9.72 -8.44 7.43
CA HIS A 54 -11.00 -8.04 6.85
C HIS A 54 -11.23 -6.53 6.70
N TYR A 55 -10.54 -5.68 7.45
CA TYR A 55 -10.94 -4.26 7.57
C TYR A 55 -9.80 -3.25 7.37
N CYS A 56 -8.55 -3.63 7.59
CA CYS A 56 -7.41 -2.71 7.59
C CYS A 56 -6.70 -2.67 6.24
N HIS A 57 -7.45 -2.58 5.14
CA HIS A 57 -6.91 -2.55 3.79
C HIS A 57 -7.21 -1.22 3.10
N PRO A 58 -6.20 -0.53 2.56
CA PRO A 58 -6.42 0.53 1.59
C PRO A 58 -7.35 0.08 0.46
N ARG A 59 -8.36 0.92 0.20
CA ARG A 59 -9.38 0.71 -0.85
C ARG A 59 -8.91 1.33 -2.16
N MET A 60 -8.26 0.52 -3.01
CA MET A 60 -7.69 1.00 -4.27
C MET A 60 -8.76 1.48 -5.26
N ASP A 61 -9.94 0.88 -5.21
CA ASP A 61 -11.12 1.35 -5.94
C ASP A 61 -11.46 2.80 -5.58
N TRP A 62 -11.51 3.12 -4.29
CA TRP A 62 -11.81 4.48 -3.84
C TRP A 62 -10.68 5.45 -4.09
N LEU A 63 -9.43 5.01 -3.97
CA LEU A 63 -8.28 5.84 -4.33
C LEU A 63 -8.28 6.19 -5.83
N ALA A 64 -8.66 5.24 -6.69
CA ALA A 64 -8.80 5.48 -8.12
C ALA A 64 -9.94 6.46 -8.43
N GLU A 65 -11.12 6.26 -7.83
CA GLU A 65 -12.24 7.20 -7.96
C GLU A 65 -11.87 8.60 -7.45
N ALA A 66 -11.16 8.69 -6.32
CA ALA A 66 -10.76 9.96 -5.73
C ALA A 66 -9.71 10.69 -6.58
N ALA A 67 -8.74 9.97 -7.14
CA ALA A 67 -7.76 10.54 -8.06
C ALA A 67 -8.45 11.10 -9.31
N GLN A 68 -9.38 10.34 -9.89
CA GLN A 68 -10.17 10.79 -11.03
C GLN A 68 -10.97 12.07 -10.71
N GLU A 69 -11.64 12.14 -9.57
CA GLU A 69 -12.39 13.34 -9.16
C GLU A 69 -11.48 14.55 -8.86
N ALA A 70 -10.25 14.29 -8.43
CA ALA A 70 -9.24 15.33 -8.22
C ALA A 70 -8.56 15.80 -9.52
N GLY A 71 -8.82 15.13 -10.66
CA GLY A 71 -8.10 15.38 -11.90
C GLY A 71 -6.63 14.93 -11.83
N ALA A 72 -6.32 13.98 -10.95
CA ALA A 72 -5.00 13.38 -10.79
C ALA A 72 -4.92 12.05 -11.54
N ASP A 73 -3.75 11.71 -12.06
CA ASP A 73 -3.48 10.38 -12.57
C ASP A 73 -2.98 9.47 -11.44
N LEU A 74 -3.61 8.30 -11.30
CA LEU A 74 -3.22 7.31 -10.31
C LEU A 74 -2.47 6.18 -11.00
N HIS A 75 -1.23 5.99 -10.56
CA HIS A 75 -0.39 4.84 -10.89
C HIS A 75 -0.05 4.04 -9.63
N VAL A 76 -0.18 2.72 -9.70
CA VAL A 76 0.09 1.79 -8.59
C VAL A 76 1.30 0.92 -8.94
N VAL A 77 2.36 1.09 -8.15
CA VAL A 77 3.54 0.22 -8.21
C VAL A 77 3.35 -0.96 -7.26
N PHE A 78 3.14 -2.15 -7.81
CA PHE A 78 3.01 -3.38 -7.05
C PHE A 78 4.34 -4.13 -6.96
N LEU A 79 4.85 -4.30 -5.73
CA LEU A 79 6.08 -5.06 -5.46
C LEU A 79 5.74 -6.48 -5.01
N HIS A 80 5.96 -7.44 -5.89
CA HIS A 80 5.73 -8.86 -5.62
C HIS A 80 6.91 -9.50 -4.88
N ARG A 81 6.62 -10.07 -3.70
CA ARG A 81 7.53 -10.94 -2.95
C ARG A 81 6.93 -12.34 -2.88
N ARG A 82 7.75 -13.39 -3.02
CA ARG A 82 7.25 -14.77 -2.89
C ARG A 82 6.62 -14.98 -1.52
N LEU A 83 5.56 -15.78 -1.47
CA LEU A 83 4.82 -16.05 -0.23
C LEU A 83 5.73 -16.62 0.86
N ALA A 84 6.61 -17.57 0.52
CA ALA A 84 7.55 -18.17 1.47
C ALA A 84 8.52 -17.13 2.08
N ASP A 85 9.09 -16.26 1.26
CA ASP A 85 10.02 -15.21 1.73
C ASP A 85 9.30 -14.19 2.62
N SER A 86 8.05 -13.87 2.27
CA SER A 86 7.21 -12.96 3.03
C SER A 86 6.81 -13.57 4.37
N LEU A 87 6.41 -14.84 4.40
CA LEU A 87 6.09 -15.58 5.63
C LEU A 87 7.30 -15.69 6.55
N ALA A 88 8.46 -16.08 6.02
CA ALA A 88 9.69 -16.15 6.79
C ALA A 88 10.01 -14.79 7.45
N SER A 89 9.90 -13.70 6.67
CA SER A 89 10.14 -12.35 7.17
C SER A 89 9.15 -11.93 8.26
N ILE A 90 7.84 -12.13 8.06
CA ILE A 90 6.84 -11.71 9.05
C ILE A 90 6.92 -12.60 10.31
N CYS A 91 7.09 -13.91 10.14
CA CYS A 91 7.29 -14.84 11.26
C CYS A 91 8.49 -14.48 12.14
N LEU A 92 9.61 -14.10 11.53
CA LEU A 92 10.85 -13.79 12.24
C LEU A 92 10.78 -12.42 12.94
N HIS A 93 10.14 -11.44 12.33
CA HIS A 93 10.24 -10.04 12.78
C HIS A 93 8.96 -9.49 13.42
N THR A 94 7.82 -10.15 13.27
CA THR A 94 6.51 -9.61 13.67
C THR A 94 5.81 -10.57 14.63
N PRO A 95 5.89 -10.36 15.95
CA PRO A 95 5.30 -11.26 16.95
C PRO A 95 3.80 -11.00 17.16
N LEU A 96 3.05 -10.66 16.10
CA LEU A 96 1.62 -10.35 16.19
C LEU A 96 0.75 -11.61 16.36
N ASP A 97 1.21 -12.74 15.84
CA ASP A 97 0.46 -13.99 15.76
C ASP A 97 1.40 -15.18 15.48
N SER A 98 0.92 -16.40 15.69
CA SER A 98 1.67 -17.61 15.29
C SER A 98 1.87 -17.68 13.77
N CYS A 99 2.95 -18.32 13.31
CA CYS A 99 3.23 -18.48 11.88
C CYS A 99 2.07 -19.05 11.05
N PRO A 100 1.35 -20.10 11.49
CA PRO A 100 0.16 -20.57 10.80
C PRO A 100 -0.94 -19.50 10.72
N SER A 101 -1.20 -18.77 11.81
CA SER A 101 -2.21 -17.69 11.85
C SER A 101 -1.86 -16.54 10.90
N GLN A 102 -0.58 -16.20 10.81
CA GLN A 102 -0.10 -15.20 9.84
C GLN A 102 -0.28 -15.66 8.40
N THR A 103 -0.13 -16.96 8.13
CA THR A 103 -0.38 -17.54 6.80
C THR A 103 -1.83 -17.33 6.36
N GLU A 104 -2.78 -17.61 7.24
CA GLU A 104 -4.20 -17.35 6.96
C GLU A 104 -4.46 -15.86 6.69
N THR A 105 -3.83 -14.99 7.48
CA THR A 105 -3.94 -13.54 7.31
C THR A 105 -3.41 -13.09 5.96
N MET A 106 -2.24 -13.59 5.55
CA MET A 106 -1.63 -13.27 4.26
C MET A 106 -2.49 -13.76 3.09
N ILE A 107 -3.06 -14.96 3.18
CA ILE A 107 -3.97 -15.48 2.14
C ILE A 107 -5.21 -14.59 2.00
N SER A 108 -5.82 -14.17 3.12
CA SER A 108 -6.97 -13.24 3.09
C SER A 108 -6.57 -11.93 2.41
N ASN A 109 -5.45 -11.34 2.83
CA ASN A 109 -4.98 -10.06 2.31
C ASN A 109 -4.64 -10.12 0.82
N ALA A 110 -4.04 -11.22 0.37
CA ALA A 110 -3.74 -11.44 -1.04
C ALA A 110 -5.03 -11.53 -1.89
N LYS A 111 -6.09 -12.18 -1.39
CA LYS A 111 -7.39 -12.22 -2.09
C LYS A 111 -8.02 -10.84 -2.19
N ILE A 112 -8.03 -10.07 -1.10
CA ILE A 112 -8.56 -8.70 -1.08
C ILE A 112 -7.74 -7.81 -2.02
N LEU A 113 -6.41 -7.94 -2.00
CA LEU A 113 -5.55 -7.15 -2.88
C LEU A 113 -5.82 -7.49 -4.33
N ALA A 114 -5.90 -8.78 -4.68
CA ALA A 114 -6.22 -9.21 -6.03
C ALA A 114 -7.59 -8.69 -6.50
N TYR A 115 -8.58 -8.59 -5.61
CA TYR A 115 -9.87 -7.97 -5.90
C TYR A 115 -9.72 -6.46 -6.16
N HIS A 116 -9.00 -5.74 -5.31
CA HIS A 116 -8.72 -4.30 -5.49
C HIS A 116 -7.88 -4.01 -6.75
N MET A 117 -6.93 -4.87 -7.11
CA MET A 117 -6.14 -4.67 -8.33
C MET A 117 -6.99 -4.85 -9.59
N LYS A 118 -8.05 -5.67 -9.55
CA LYS A 118 -8.99 -5.84 -10.67
C LYS A 118 -9.88 -4.62 -10.92
N SER A 119 -10.02 -3.71 -9.95
CA SER A 119 -10.78 -2.47 -10.16
C SER A 119 -9.95 -1.38 -10.84
N LEU A 120 -8.65 -1.59 -11.02
CA LEU A 120 -7.76 -0.66 -11.71
C LEU A 120 -7.62 -1.06 -13.18
N ARG A 121 -7.36 -0.08 -14.05
CA ARG A 121 -7.02 -0.38 -15.43
C ARG A 121 -5.60 -0.95 -15.50
N PRO A 122 -5.31 -1.89 -16.43
CA PRO A 122 -3.98 -2.48 -16.56
C PRO A 122 -2.85 -1.44 -16.69
N GLU A 123 -3.12 -0.33 -17.38
CA GLU A 123 -2.13 0.74 -17.61
C GLU A 123 -1.78 1.53 -16.34
N GLN A 124 -2.63 1.44 -15.30
CA GLN A 124 -2.41 2.08 -14.00
C GLN A 124 -1.58 1.22 -13.05
N ILE A 125 -1.14 0.04 -13.48
CA ILE A 125 -0.45 -0.92 -12.64
C ILE A 125 0.90 -1.25 -13.27
N SER A 126 1.97 -1.05 -12.50
CA SER A 126 3.25 -1.67 -12.81
C SER A 126 3.59 -2.73 -11.76
N CYS A 127 4.08 -3.89 -12.22
CA CYS A 127 4.39 -5.03 -11.37
C CYS A 127 5.89 -5.31 -11.38
N HIS A 128 6.50 -5.30 -10.21
CA HIS A 128 7.94 -5.45 -10.04
C HIS A 128 8.24 -6.48 -8.96
N ARG A 129 9.47 -6.99 -8.94
CA ARG A 129 9.90 -7.92 -7.91
C ARG A 129 10.46 -7.17 -6.70
N TYR A 130 9.97 -7.49 -5.51
CA TYR A 130 10.54 -6.98 -4.26
C TYR A 130 11.95 -7.52 -4.07
N GLY A 131 12.86 -6.66 -3.59
CA GLY A 131 14.25 -7.03 -3.35
C GLY A 131 15.19 -6.74 -4.53
N GLU A 132 14.71 -6.12 -5.60
CA GLU A 132 15.50 -5.74 -6.76
C GLU A 132 15.47 -4.20 -6.92
N PRO A 133 16.45 -3.47 -6.36
CA PRO A 133 16.45 -2.01 -6.32
C PRO A 133 16.31 -1.34 -7.68
N GLU A 134 16.97 -1.86 -8.72
CA GLU A 134 16.85 -1.34 -10.09
C GLU A 134 15.44 -1.53 -10.67
N SER A 135 14.75 -2.62 -10.33
CA SER A 135 13.36 -2.86 -10.77
C SER A 135 12.41 -1.81 -10.18
N MET A 136 12.60 -1.48 -8.90
CA MET A 136 11.82 -0.46 -8.21
C MET A 136 12.14 0.96 -8.69
N LYS A 137 13.41 1.28 -8.88
CA LYS A 137 13.82 2.57 -9.48
C LYS A 137 13.18 2.76 -10.85
N THR A 138 13.21 1.72 -11.68
CA THR A 138 12.54 1.70 -12.99
C THR A 138 11.04 1.93 -12.85
N ALA A 139 10.38 1.23 -11.92
CA ALA A 139 8.94 1.39 -11.66
C ALA A 139 8.55 2.83 -11.35
N ILE A 140 9.34 3.48 -10.48
CA ILE A 140 9.07 4.84 -10.05
C ILE A 140 9.41 5.81 -11.21
N GLN A 141 10.48 5.57 -11.96
CA GLN A 141 10.83 6.39 -13.14
C GLN A 141 9.74 6.34 -14.22
N GLU A 142 9.22 5.15 -14.53
CA GLU A 142 8.15 4.94 -15.50
C GLU A 142 6.85 5.63 -15.05
N ALA A 143 6.50 5.53 -13.76
CA ALA A 143 5.31 6.15 -13.20
C ALA A 143 5.35 7.69 -13.24
N PHE A 144 6.53 8.31 -13.13
CA PHE A 144 6.68 9.76 -12.99
C PHE A 144 7.31 10.46 -14.20
N GLY A 145 7.69 9.72 -15.25
CA GLY A 145 8.17 10.29 -16.51
C GLY A 145 9.49 11.06 -16.41
N GLY A 146 10.34 10.76 -15.42
CA GLY A 146 11.55 11.54 -15.14
C GLY A 146 12.50 10.90 -14.13
N ALA A 147 13.55 11.65 -13.76
CA ALA A 147 14.51 11.21 -12.74
C ALA A 147 13.84 11.21 -11.35
N VAL A 148 13.83 10.04 -10.71
CA VAL A 148 13.28 9.86 -9.36
C VAL A 148 14.24 10.44 -8.33
N PRO A 149 13.78 11.35 -7.45
CA PRO A 149 14.59 11.79 -6.33
C PRO A 149 15.06 10.61 -5.47
N GLN A 150 16.37 10.50 -5.25
CA GLN A 150 16.97 9.38 -4.50
C GLN A 150 16.36 9.21 -3.10
N HIS A 151 15.98 10.30 -2.43
CA HIS A 151 15.35 10.24 -1.10
C HIS A 151 14.03 9.43 -1.08
N LEU A 152 13.28 9.39 -2.19
CA LEU A 152 12.07 8.56 -2.27
C LEU A 152 12.42 7.08 -2.41
N VAL A 153 13.48 6.78 -3.16
CA VAL A 153 14.02 5.42 -3.25
C VAL A 153 14.50 4.96 -1.86
N ASP A 154 15.20 5.82 -1.14
CA ASP A 154 15.71 5.54 0.21
C ASP A 154 14.59 5.45 1.27
N GLU A 155 13.46 6.14 1.06
CA GLU A 155 12.29 6.03 1.93
C GLU A 155 11.53 4.71 1.72
N ILE A 156 11.42 4.25 0.48
CA ILE A 156 10.79 2.95 0.14
C ILE A 156 11.73 1.79 0.47
N TRP A 157 13.02 1.93 0.18
CA TRP A 157 14.06 0.95 0.41
C TRP A 157 15.00 1.40 1.50
N ARG A 158 14.83 0.81 2.68
CA ARG A 158 15.90 0.79 3.68
C ARG A 158 16.54 -0.58 3.58
N ASP A 159 17.84 -0.63 3.33
CA ASP A 159 18.60 -1.84 3.58
C ASP A 159 18.35 -2.21 5.04
N SER A 160 17.57 -3.27 5.23
CA SER A 160 17.37 -3.87 6.54
C SER A 160 18.71 -4.44 6.96
N SER A 161 19.47 -3.61 7.69
CA SER A 161 20.57 -4.05 8.54
C SER A 161 20.03 -4.92 9.67
#